data_AF-R1GDP1-F1
#
_entry.id   AF-R1GDP1-F1
#
_cell.length_a   1.000
_cell.length_b   1.000
_cell.length_c   1.000
_cell.angle_alpha   90.00
_cell.angle_beta   90.00
_cell.angle_gamma   90.00
#
_symmetry.space_group_name_H-M   'P 1'
#
loop_
_entity.id
_entity.type
_entity.pdbx_description
1 polymer ?
#
loop_
_entity_poly.entity_id
_entity_poly.type
_entity_poly.pdbx_seq_one_letter_code
_entity_poly.pdbx_strand_id
1 'polypeptide(L)'
;MALGTVAAYQFPAIGYFITIWYTRYEVQKRFSIAYFIAEMSSGFSGLLAYGLMQMKGLAGLNGWRWINIIEGTFTCCASILAYLLLVGMPDGSSAWEWRFLSPRERRFVVARIDADRADAAQDALSLKKCASMCLDSKLWGFAAIHYMNTTISSALIYFLPLILRGMGFSVGVAQLVNAPPYLVAGLWCCATGWVSDRRRCRGAFIVLNSLLCVVGLPLLGFAEGTGVRYFGIVLACMGSKGNTPASMAYTANNIRSHSKRLASVTTV
;
A
#
# COMPACT_ATOMS: atom_id res chain seq x y z
N MET A 1 6.05 19.28 -8.82
CA MET A 1 4.58 19.32 -8.64
C MET A 1 3.88 18.18 -9.39
N ALA A 2 4.11 17.98 -10.69
CA ALA A 2 3.42 16.94 -11.49
C ALA A 2 3.59 15.49 -10.97
N LEU A 3 4.80 15.10 -10.53
CA LEU A 3 5.04 13.77 -9.94
C LEU A 3 4.24 13.56 -8.64
N GLY A 4 4.18 14.58 -7.78
CA GLY A 4 3.45 14.52 -6.51
C GLY A 4 1.94 14.40 -6.72
N THR A 5 1.39 15.10 -7.72
CA THR A 5 -0.03 14.97 -8.05
C THR A 5 -0.36 13.58 -8.55
N VAL A 6 0.43 13.02 -9.49
CA VAL A 6 0.17 11.67 -10.05
C VAL A 6 0.31 10.58 -8.98
N ALA A 7 1.33 10.67 -8.12
CA ALA A 7 1.54 9.71 -7.04
C ALA A 7 0.37 9.70 -6.03
N ALA A 8 -0.22 10.86 -5.74
CA ALA A 8 -1.36 10.96 -4.83
C ALA A 8 -2.62 10.25 -5.35
N TYR A 9 -2.85 10.20 -6.67
CA TYR A 9 -4.02 9.55 -7.25
C TYR A 9 -3.89 8.02 -7.36
N GLN A 10 -2.69 7.46 -7.24
CA GLN A 10 -2.44 6.05 -7.51
C GLN A 10 -3.23 5.09 -6.59
N PHE A 11 -3.11 5.24 -5.28
CA PHE A 11 -3.81 4.40 -4.30
C PHE A 11 -5.35 4.52 -4.38
N PRO A 12 -5.95 5.72 -4.43
CA PRO A 12 -7.40 5.84 -4.56
C PRO A 12 -7.92 5.32 -5.90
N ALA A 13 -7.18 5.47 -7.01
CA ALA A 13 -7.57 4.94 -8.31
C ALA A 13 -7.60 3.39 -8.32
N ILE A 14 -6.56 2.74 -7.77
CA ILE A 14 -6.52 1.28 -7.64
C ILE A 14 -7.66 0.79 -6.74
N GLY A 15 -7.87 1.45 -5.61
CA GLY A 15 -8.98 1.14 -4.70
C GLY A 15 -10.33 1.23 -5.38
N TYR A 16 -10.59 2.33 -6.10
CA TYR A 16 -11.83 2.53 -6.86
C TYR A 16 -12.04 1.43 -7.90
N PHE A 17 -11.02 1.14 -8.73
CA PHE A 17 -11.13 0.12 -9.76
C PHE A 17 -11.46 -1.26 -9.18
N ILE A 18 -10.78 -1.68 -8.09
CA ILE A 18 -11.07 -2.96 -7.43
C ILE A 18 -12.50 -2.97 -6.88
N THR A 19 -12.99 -1.88 -6.29
CA THR A 19 -14.35 -1.86 -5.74
C THR A 19 -15.44 -1.98 -6.81
N ILE A 20 -15.21 -1.50 -8.03
CA ILE A 20 -16.16 -1.60 -9.14
C ILE A 20 -16.30 -3.03 -9.65
N TRP A 21 -15.26 -3.84 -9.56
CA TRP A 21 -15.24 -5.19 -10.14
C TRP A 21 -15.50 -6.32 -9.15
N TYR A 22 -15.40 -6.06 -7.85
CA TYR A 22 -15.42 -7.10 -6.81
C TYR A 22 -16.37 -6.77 -5.65
N THR A 23 -16.94 -7.81 -5.04
CA THR A 23 -17.81 -7.70 -3.85
C THR A 23 -17.00 -7.39 -2.59
N ARG A 24 -17.64 -6.86 -1.54
CA ARG A 24 -16.98 -6.41 -0.28
C ARG A 24 -16.03 -7.44 0.33
N TYR A 25 -16.37 -8.72 0.28
CA TYR A 25 -15.55 -9.80 0.84
C TYR A 25 -14.42 -10.27 -0.09
N GLU A 26 -14.48 -9.96 -1.39
CA GLU A 26 -13.43 -10.27 -2.37
C GLU A 26 -12.39 -9.14 -2.48
N VAL A 27 -12.82 -7.88 -2.29
CA VAL A 27 -11.97 -6.67 -2.37
C VAL A 27 -10.75 -6.78 -1.45
N GLN A 28 -10.93 -7.21 -0.21
CA GLN A 28 -9.85 -7.24 0.78
C GLN A 28 -8.71 -8.22 0.41
N LYS A 29 -9.06 -9.37 -0.15
CA LYS A 29 -8.08 -10.35 -0.65
C LYS A 29 -7.29 -9.79 -1.83
N ARG A 30 -7.95 -9.09 -2.75
CA ARG A 30 -7.32 -8.46 -3.92
C ARG A 30 -6.40 -7.31 -3.51
N PHE A 31 -6.82 -6.49 -2.55
CA PHE A 31 -6.01 -5.40 -2.02
C PHE A 31 -4.75 -5.92 -1.31
N SER A 32 -4.88 -7.02 -0.55
CA SER A 32 -3.74 -7.65 0.12
C SER A 32 -2.70 -8.19 -0.87
N ILE A 33 -3.13 -8.80 -1.98
CA ILE A 33 -2.22 -9.26 -3.05
C ILE A 33 -1.53 -8.07 -3.73
N ALA A 34 -2.27 -7.02 -4.07
CA ALA A 34 -1.69 -5.82 -4.67
C ALA A 34 -0.67 -5.14 -3.75
N TYR A 35 -0.97 -5.07 -2.45
CA TYR A 35 -0.08 -4.53 -1.44
C TYR A 35 1.18 -5.40 -1.27
N PHE A 36 1.03 -6.73 -1.26
CA PHE A 36 2.17 -7.65 -1.23
C PHE A 36 3.12 -7.45 -2.41
N ILE A 37 2.58 -7.32 -3.64
CA ILE A 37 3.38 -7.05 -4.83
C ILE A 37 4.10 -5.70 -4.69
N ALA A 38 3.41 -4.66 -4.22
CA ALA A 38 4.00 -3.34 -4.01
C ALA A 38 5.14 -3.35 -2.98
N GLU A 39 5.00 -4.09 -1.88
CA GLU A 39 6.05 -4.25 -0.86
C GLU A 39 7.24 -5.04 -1.41
N MET A 40 7.01 -6.09 -2.20
CA MET A 40 8.09 -6.80 -2.89
C MET A 40 8.84 -5.86 -3.84
N SER A 41 8.12 -5.14 -4.71
CA SER A 41 8.73 -4.15 -5.61
C SER A 41 9.55 -3.10 -4.86
N SER A 42 9.05 -2.63 -3.70
CA SER A 42 9.77 -1.67 -2.85
C SER A 42 11.05 -2.25 -2.26
N GLY A 43 11.02 -3.52 -1.82
CA GLY A 43 12.21 -4.22 -1.32
C GLY A 43 13.29 -4.44 -2.38
N PHE A 44 12.90 -4.70 -3.63
CA PHE A 44 13.84 -4.96 -4.74
C PHE A 44 14.29 -3.71 -5.50
N SER A 45 13.57 -2.59 -5.40
CA SER A 45 13.91 -1.34 -6.10
C SER A 45 15.32 -0.85 -5.76
N GLY A 46 15.74 -0.95 -4.49
CA GLY A 46 17.09 -0.57 -4.07
C GLY A 46 18.20 -1.42 -4.68
N LEU A 47 17.94 -2.72 -4.91
CA LEU A 47 18.88 -3.63 -5.57
C LEU A 47 18.99 -3.34 -7.08
N LEU A 48 17.86 -3.09 -7.74
CA LEU A 48 17.83 -2.68 -9.14
C LEU A 48 18.59 -1.37 -9.33
N ALA A 49 18.32 -0.36 -8.49
CA ALA A 49 19.02 0.91 -8.50
C ALA A 49 20.54 0.73 -8.34
N TYR A 50 20.98 -0.14 -7.42
CA TYR A 50 22.40 -0.44 -7.26
C TYR A 50 23.03 -1.07 -8.51
N GLY A 51 22.33 -2.01 -9.16
CA GLY A 51 22.79 -2.61 -10.41
C GLY A 51 22.93 -1.58 -11.53
N LEU A 52 21.94 -0.72 -11.71
CA LEU A 52 21.93 0.34 -12.72
C LEU A 52 22.97 1.44 -12.44
N MET A 53 23.31 1.69 -11.16
CA MET A 53 24.38 2.63 -10.81
C MET A 53 25.75 2.19 -11.35
N GLN A 54 25.98 0.89 -11.57
CA GLN A 54 27.23 0.39 -12.15
C GLN A 54 27.39 0.73 -13.63
N MET A 55 26.32 1.18 -14.30
CA MET A 55 26.37 1.66 -15.69
C MET A 55 26.99 3.05 -15.84
N LYS A 56 27.59 3.61 -14.78
CA LYS A 56 28.28 4.89 -14.82
C LYS A 56 29.39 4.88 -15.88
N GLY A 57 29.37 5.85 -16.78
CA GLY A 57 30.38 5.99 -17.84
C GLY A 57 29.94 5.40 -19.19
N LEU A 58 28.91 4.56 -19.22
CA LEU A 58 28.29 4.15 -20.49
C LEU A 58 27.63 5.35 -21.17
N ALA A 59 27.94 5.54 -22.45
CA ALA A 59 27.50 6.68 -23.27
C ALA A 59 27.81 8.07 -22.66
N GLY A 60 28.84 8.19 -21.81
CA GLY A 60 29.17 9.45 -21.13
C GLY A 60 28.16 9.90 -20.07
N LEU A 61 27.22 9.02 -19.67
CA LEU A 61 26.17 9.34 -18.72
C LEU A 61 26.53 8.86 -17.30
N ASN A 62 26.05 9.62 -16.31
CA ASN A 62 26.11 9.21 -14.91
C ASN A 62 25.11 8.08 -14.63
N GLY A 63 25.45 7.17 -13.71
CA GLY A 63 24.60 6.02 -13.36
C GLY A 63 23.17 6.39 -12.93
N TRP A 64 22.97 7.53 -12.25
CA TRP A 64 21.63 7.99 -11.88
C TRP A 64 20.74 8.34 -13.08
N ARG A 65 21.33 8.75 -14.22
CA ARG A 65 20.59 9.01 -15.46
C ARG A 65 20.09 7.71 -16.07
N TRP A 66 20.93 6.65 -16.03
CA TRP A 66 20.53 5.32 -16.49
C TRP A 66 19.36 4.75 -15.68
N ILE A 67 19.33 4.98 -14.36
CA ILE A 67 18.17 4.61 -13.51
C ILE A 67 16.89 5.27 -14.05
N ASN A 68 16.90 6.60 -14.22
CA ASN A 68 15.72 7.33 -14.68
C ASN A 68 15.28 6.93 -16.09
N ILE A 69 16.24 6.66 -17.00
CA ILE A 69 15.93 6.23 -18.36
C ILE A 69 15.28 4.84 -18.33
N ILE A 70 15.90 3.87 -17.64
CA ILE A 70 15.44 2.48 -17.66
C ILE A 70 14.13 2.32 -16.88
N GLU A 71 14.06 2.84 -15.65
CA GLU A 71 12.84 2.78 -14.85
C GLU A 71 11.71 3.62 -15.48
N GLY A 72 12.05 4.77 -16.07
CA GLY A 72 11.10 5.60 -16.80
C GLY A 72 10.53 4.90 -18.03
N THR A 73 11.39 4.33 -18.88
CA THR A 73 10.96 3.57 -20.07
C THR A 73 10.13 2.35 -19.67
N PHE A 74 10.56 1.59 -18.66
CA PHE A 74 9.80 0.45 -18.15
C PHE A 74 8.41 0.89 -17.66
N THR A 75 8.33 1.98 -16.91
CA THR A 75 7.06 2.53 -16.41
C THR A 75 6.15 3.00 -17.56
N CYS A 76 6.71 3.66 -18.58
CA CYS A 76 5.95 4.05 -19.78
C CYS A 76 5.41 2.83 -20.52
N CYS A 77 6.23 1.81 -20.75
CA CYS A 77 5.80 0.56 -21.40
C CYS A 77 4.73 -0.16 -20.57
N ALA A 78 4.93 -0.26 -19.26
CA ALA A 78 3.96 -0.86 -18.34
C ALA A 78 2.65 -0.06 -18.30
N SER A 79 2.70 1.28 -18.37
CA SER A 79 1.51 2.14 -18.43
C SER A 79 0.76 1.97 -19.73
N ILE A 80 1.45 1.85 -20.87
CA ILE A 80 0.81 1.57 -22.17
C ILE A 80 0.18 0.19 -22.15
N LEU A 81 0.90 -0.82 -21.66
CA LEU A 81 0.38 -2.18 -21.54
C LEU A 81 -0.82 -2.23 -20.59
N ALA A 82 -0.74 -1.57 -19.43
CA ALA A 82 -1.85 -1.45 -18.50
C ALA A 82 -3.04 -0.76 -19.18
N TYR A 83 -2.83 0.33 -19.91
CA TYR A 83 -3.89 1.00 -20.67
C TYR A 83 -4.54 0.08 -21.71
N LEU A 84 -3.77 -0.78 -22.39
CA LEU A 84 -4.30 -1.73 -23.36
C LEU A 84 -5.02 -2.93 -22.75
N LEU A 85 -4.61 -3.35 -21.54
CA LEU A 85 -5.14 -4.53 -20.84
C LEU A 85 -6.27 -4.22 -19.85
N LEU A 86 -6.43 -2.96 -19.46
CA LEU A 86 -7.40 -2.56 -18.44
C LEU A 86 -8.82 -2.89 -18.94
N VAL A 87 -9.69 -3.46 -18.13
CA VAL A 87 -11.02 -3.82 -18.65
C VAL A 87 -11.92 -2.61 -18.46
N GLY A 88 -12.58 -2.16 -19.55
CA GLY A 88 -13.57 -1.09 -19.49
C GLY A 88 -14.65 -1.39 -18.44
N MET A 89 -15.21 -0.36 -17.81
CA MET A 89 -16.12 -0.51 -16.66
C MET A 89 -17.24 -1.54 -16.92
N PRO A 90 -17.66 -2.32 -15.91
CA PRO A 90 -18.66 -3.37 -16.06
C PRO A 90 -20.05 -2.85 -16.42
N ASP A 91 -20.30 -1.55 -16.25
CA ASP A 91 -21.50 -0.86 -16.75
C ASP A 91 -21.41 -0.51 -18.26
N GLY A 92 -20.23 -0.72 -18.88
CA GLY A 92 -19.79 -0.35 -20.24
C GLY A 92 -20.09 1.07 -20.65
N SER A 93 -19.93 1.98 -19.70
CA SER A 93 -19.79 3.42 -19.94
C SER A 93 -18.43 3.81 -20.53
N SER A 94 -17.50 2.85 -20.66
CA SER A 94 -16.15 3.10 -21.15
C SER A 94 -16.08 3.10 -22.68
N ALA A 95 -15.48 4.15 -23.25
CA ALA A 95 -15.34 4.36 -24.70
C ALA A 95 -14.48 3.30 -25.42
N TRP A 96 -13.82 2.42 -24.67
CA TRP A 96 -12.97 1.36 -25.19
C TRP A 96 -13.42 0.03 -24.55
N GLU A 97 -14.17 -0.77 -25.30
CA GLU A 97 -14.58 -2.10 -24.86
C GLU A 97 -13.59 -3.13 -25.39
N TRP A 98 -12.60 -3.48 -24.58
CA TRP A 98 -11.97 -4.77 -24.75
C TRP A 98 -13.05 -5.82 -24.44
N ARG A 99 -13.52 -6.57 -25.45
CA ARG A 99 -14.64 -7.53 -25.38
C ARG A 99 -14.30 -8.77 -24.53
N PHE A 100 -13.85 -8.56 -23.31
CA PHE A 100 -13.45 -9.58 -22.36
C PHE A 100 -14.65 -10.35 -21.79
N LEU A 101 -15.81 -9.69 -21.67
CA LEU A 101 -17.04 -10.29 -21.13
C LEU A 101 -18.16 -10.27 -22.15
N SER A 102 -18.92 -11.37 -22.24
CA SER A 102 -20.16 -11.42 -22.99
C SER A 102 -21.24 -10.54 -22.32
N PRO A 103 -22.27 -10.07 -23.07
CA PRO A 103 -23.37 -9.30 -22.50
C PRO A 103 -24.17 -10.02 -21.41
N ARG A 104 -24.07 -11.36 -21.32
CA ARG A 104 -24.68 -12.15 -20.25
C ARG A 104 -23.83 -12.12 -18.99
N GLU A 105 -22.52 -12.32 -19.12
CA GLU A 105 -21.59 -12.29 -17.97
C GLU A 105 -21.50 -10.88 -17.38
N ARG A 106 -21.51 -9.83 -18.21
CA ARG A 106 -21.55 -8.44 -17.74
C ARG A 106 -22.77 -8.16 -16.88
N ARG A 107 -23.96 -8.58 -17.31
CA ARG A 107 -25.19 -8.45 -16.54
C ARG A 107 -25.12 -9.24 -15.22
N PHE A 108 -24.52 -10.43 -15.23
CA PHE A 108 -24.30 -11.21 -14.02
C PHE A 108 -23.35 -10.50 -13.03
N VAL A 109 -22.24 -9.94 -13.52
CA VAL A 109 -21.29 -9.19 -12.69
C VAL A 109 -21.93 -7.96 -12.07
N VAL A 110 -22.63 -7.13 -12.86
CA VAL A 110 -23.34 -5.94 -12.37
C VAL A 110 -24.41 -6.33 -11.34
N ALA A 111 -25.26 -7.32 -11.64
CA ALA A 111 -26.30 -7.76 -10.71
C ALA A 111 -25.72 -8.28 -9.37
N ARG A 112 -24.56 -8.97 -9.42
CA ARG A 112 -23.86 -9.43 -8.21
C ARG A 112 -23.31 -8.28 -7.38
N ILE A 113 -22.75 -7.26 -8.02
CA ILE A 113 -22.23 -6.06 -7.35
C ILE A 113 -23.37 -5.23 -6.75
N ASP A 114 -24.46 -5.04 -7.50
CA ASP A 114 -25.62 -4.27 -7.04
C ASP A 114 -26.33 -4.98 -5.87
N ALA A 115 -26.43 -6.30 -5.90
CA ALA A 115 -26.97 -7.08 -4.77
C ALA A 115 -26.12 -6.93 -3.49
N ASP A 116 -24.79 -6.86 -3.59
CA ASP A 116 -23.88 -6.62 -2.45
C ASP A 116 -23.91 -5.16 -1.98
N ARG A 117 -24.33 -4.23 -2.86
CA ARG A 117 -24.42 -2.79 -2.59
C ARG A 117 -25.83 -2.31 -2.23
N ALA A 118 -26.84 -3.15 -2.31
CA ALA A 118 -28.24 -2.80 -2.04
C ALA A 118 -28.45 -2.20 -0.63
N ASP A 119 -27.61 -2.57 0.33
CA ASP A 119 -27.65 -2.04 1.71
C ASP A 119 -26.99 -0.65 1.87
N ALA A 120 -26.34 -0.12 0.84
CA ALA A 120 -25.68 1.19 0.88
C ALA A 120 -26.58 2.26 0.25
N ALA A 121 -27.34 2.97 1.09
CA ALA A 121 -28.01 4.20 0.66
C ALA A 121 -26.97 5.15 0.02
N GLN A 122 -27.14 5.45 -1.27
CA GLN A 122 -26.30 6.39 -2.02
C GLN A 122 -26.55 7.80 -1.47
N ASP A 123 -25.75 8.18 -0.47
CA ASP A 123 -25.91 9.45 0.21
C ASP A 123 -24.98 10.50 -0.44
N ALA A 124 -25.57 11.50 -1.09
CA ALA A 124 -24.84 12.53 -1.84
C ALA A 124 -23.83 13.26 -0.93
N LEU A 125 -22.60 13.40 -1.43
CA LEU A 125 -21.54 14.17 -0.77
C LEU A 125 -21.93 15.65 -0.76
N SER A 126 -22.37 16.15 0.40
CA SER A 126 -22.60 17.57 0.63
C SER A 126 -21.41 18.19 1.34
N LEU A 127 -20.98 19.38 0.92
CA LEU A 127 -19.92 20.16 1.58
C LEU A 127 -20.20 20.36 3.08
N LYS A 128 -21.47 20.52 3.48
CA LYS A 128 -21.87 20.61 4.89
C LYS A 128 -21.62 19.30 5.64
N LYS A 129 -21.84 18.15 4.99
CA LYS A 129 -21.53 16.83 5.57
C LYS A 129 -20.01 16.66 5.71
N CYS A 130 -19.21 17.04 4.71
CA CYS A 130 -17.74 17.03 4.83
C CYS A 130 -17.23 17.94 5.96
N ALA A 131 -17.74 19.17 6.08
CA ALA A 131 -17.36 20.08 7.16
C ALA A 131 -17.72 19.50 8.55
N SER A 132 -18.89 18.87 8.69
CA SER A 132 -19.28 18.20 9.93
C SER A 132 -18.42 16.97 10.26
N MET A 133 -17.80 16.35 9.27
CA MET A 133 -16.86 15.23 9.46
C MET A 133 -15.52 15.70 10.02
N CYS A 134 -15.04 16.85 9.56
CA CYS A 134 -13.80 17.46 10.07
C CYS A 134 -13.90 17.88 11.54
N LEU A 135 -15.11 18.00 12.10
CA LEU A 135 -15.34 18.33 13.51
C LEU A 135 -15.51 17.10 14.41
N ASP A 136 -15.47 15.88 13.85
CA ASP A 136 -15.64 14.64 14.61
C ASP A 136 -14.33 14.24 15.30
N SER A 137 -14.27 14.35 16.62
CA SER A 137 -13.06 14.03 17.41
C SER A 137 -12.60 12.58 17.25
N LYS A 138 -13.51 11.65 16.93
CA LYS A 138 -13.17 10.25 16.67
C LYS A 138 -12.41 10.09 15.36
N LEU A 139 -12.73 10.91 14.35
CA LEU A 139 -12.02 10.90 13.06
C LEU A 139 -10.57 11.35 13.25
N TRP A 140 -10.34 12.39 14.07
CA TRP A 140 -8.99 12.83 14.43
C TRP A 140 -8.20 11.76 15.18
N GLY A 141 -8.85 10.99 16.06
CA GLY A 141 -8.21 9.85 16.71
C GLY A 141 -7.74 8.78 15.73
N PHE A 142 -8.57 8.42 14.75
CA PHE A 142 -8.17 7.48 13.69
C PHE A 142 -7.08 8.04 12.78
N ALA A 143 -7.17 9.32 12.41
CA ALA A 143 -6.15 9.99 11.61
C ALA A 143 -4.81 10.05 12.35
N ALA A 144 -4.81 10.32 13.66
CA ALA A 144 -3.60 10.34 14.47
C ALA A 144 -2.93 8.96 14.54
N ILE A 145 -3.70 7.88 14.77
CA ILE A 145 -3.19 6.51 14.76
C ILE A 145 -2.55 6.18 13.40
N HIS A 146 -3.24 6.53 12.32
CA HIS A 146 -2.71 6.30 10.98
C HIS A 146 -1.42 7.10 10.75
N TYR A 147 -1.43 8.41 11.03
CA TYR A 147 -0.27 9.29 10.86
C TYR A 147 0.96 8.81 11.63
N MET A 148 0.80 8.40 12.89
CA MET A 148 1.88 7.81 13.67
C MET A 148 2.45 6.55 13.01
N ASN A 149 1.58 5.72 12.43
CA ASN A 149 2.00 4.51 11.77
C ASN A 149 2.73 4.78 10.44
N THR A 150 2.22 5.68 9.60
CA THR A 150 2.87 6.07 8.34
C THR A 150 4.22 6.71 8.60
N THR A 151 4.37 7.49 9.68
CA THR A 151 5.64 8.12 10.06
C THR A 151 6.74 7.06 10.26
N ILE A 152 6.46 5.99 11.00
CA ILE A 152 7.43 4.90 11.22
C ILE A 152 7.75 4.20 9.90
N SER A 153 6.73 3.88 9.10
CA SER A 153 6.91 3.22 7.81
C SER A 153 7.76 4.05 6.84
N SER A 154 7.52 5.36 6.75
CA SER A 154 8.31 6.27 5.92
C SER A 154 9.74 6.39 6.42
N ALA A 155 9.96 6.48 7.74
CA ALA A 155 11.31 6.53 8.31
C ALA A 155 12.12 5.27 7.95
N LEU A 156 11.53 4.08 8.07
CA LEU A 156 12.18 2.84 7.66
C LEU A 156 12.50 2.83 6.16
N ILE A 157 11.60 3.29 5.29
CA ILE A 157 11.87 3.33 3.84
C ILE A 157 13.10 4.18 3.51
N TYR A 158 13.23 5.36 4.10
CA TYR A 158 14.33 6.27 3.78
C TYR A 158 15.64 5.93 4.48
N PHE A 159 15.59 5.54 5.75
CA PHE A 159 16.79 5.40 6.58
C PHE A 159 17.32 3.97 6.63
N LEU A 160 16.52 2.94 6.31
CA LEU A 160 16.97 1.55 6.46
C LEU A 160 18.25 1.22 5.66
N PRO A 161 18.41 1.62 4.38
CA PRO A 161 19.67 1.39 3.68
C PRO A 161 20.86 2.09 4.33
N LEU A 162 20.65 3.27 4.92
CA LEU A 162 21.69 4.03 5.63
C LEU A 162 22.07 3.35 6.94
N ILE A 163 21.08 2.84 7.68
CA ILE A 163 21.28 2.09 8.93
C ILE A 163 22.07 0.81 8.65
N LEU A 164 21.70 0.06 7.61
CA LEU A 164 22.42 -1.14 7.19
C LEU A 164 23.88 -0.84 6.82
N ARG A 165 24.14 0.28 6.13
CA ARG A 165 25.52 0.73 5.89
C ARG A 165 26.25 1.08 7.19
N GLY A 166 25.57 1.72 8.14
CA GLY A 166 26.10 2.00 9.47
C GLY A 166 26.40 0.75 10.31
N MET A 167 25.81 -0.39 9.95
CA MET A 167 26.08 -1.71 10.55
C MET A 167 27.29 -2.43 9.93
N GLY A 168 27.99 -1.81 8.97
CA GLY A 168 29.19 -2.36 8.34
C GLY A 168 28.96 -3.07 7.01
N PHE A 169 27.73 -3.12 6.48
CA PHE A 169 27.46 -3.69 5.17
C PHE A 169 27.96 -2.77 4.04
N SER A 170 28.53 -3.36 2.99
CA SER A 170 28.86 -2.62 1.75
C SER A 170 27.58 -2.09 1.08
N VAL A 171 27.69 -1.11 0.18
CA VAL A 171 26.51 -0.50 -0.47
C VAL A 171 25.66 -1.55 -1.19
N GLY A 172 26.28 -2.47 -1.92
CA GLY A 172 25.56 -3.53 -2.63
C GLY A 172 24.92 -4.54 -1.68
N VAL A 173 25.67 -4.98 -0.66
CA VAL A 173 25.15 -5.93 0.33
C VAL A 173 24.02 -5.30 1.14
N ALA A 174 24.12 -4.02 1.51
CA ALA A 174 23.07 -3.28 2.22
C ALA A 174 21.75 -3.29 1.44
N GLN A 175 21.78 -3.10 0.12
CA GLN A 175 20.56 -3.18 -0.71
C GLN A 175 20.01 -4.60 -0.82
N LEU A 176 20.90 -5.61 -0.86
CA LEU A 176 20.49 -7.01 -0.86
C LEU A 176 19.82 -7.42 0.45
N VAL A 177 20.42 -7.08 1.60
CA VAL A 177 19.85 -7.39 2.93
C VAL A 177 18.71 -6.46 3.31
N ASN A 178 18.46 -5.40 2.54
CA ASN A 178 17.26 -4.58 2.70
C ASN A 178 16.00 -5.32 2.20
N ALA A 179 16.09 -6.20 1.20
CA ALA A 179 14.92 -6.85 0.62
C ALA A 179 14.19 -7.86 1.54
N PRO A 180 14.86 -8.74 2.30
CA PRO A 180 14.19 -9.74 3.13
C PRO A 180 13.24 -9.18 4.20
N PRO A 181 13.57 -8.08 4.94
CA PRO A 181 12.63 -7.45 5.86
C PRO A 181 11.30 -7.05 5.21
N TYR A 182 11.32 -6.49 4.00
CA TYR A 182 10.09 -6.14 3.27
C TYR A 182 9.30 -7.38 2.84
N LEU A 183 9.98 -8.45 2.41
CA LEU A 183 9.34 -9.71 2.06
C LEU A 183 8.62 -10.35 3.27
N VAL A 184 9.32 -10.42 4.40
CA VAL A 184 8.74 -10.95 5.66
C VAL A 184 7.59 -10.05 6.13
N ALA A 185 7.73 -8.74 6.04
CA ALA A 185 6.67 -7.79 6.37
C ALA A 185 5.43 -7.95 5.46
N GLY A 186 5.63 -8.17 4.16
CA GLY A 186 4.55 -8.46 3.21
C GLY A 186 3.81 -9.76 3.53
N LEU A 187 4.55 -10.84 3.82
CA LEU A 187 3.96 -12.11 4.24
C LEU A 187 3.20 -11.98 5.56
N TRP A 188 3.78 -11.27 6.53
CA TRP A 188 3.14 -10.99 7.82
C TRP A 188 1.87 -10.17 7.67
N CYS A 189 1.88 -9.15 6.81
CA CYS A 189 0.72 -8.34 6.47
C CYS A 189 -0.41 -9.21 5.90
N CYS A 190 -0.11 -10.10 4.94
CA CYS A 190 -1.09 -11.04 4.40
C CYS A 190 -1.65 -12.00 5.45
N ALA A 191 -0.78 -12.57 6.30
CA ALA A 191 -1.17 -13.49 7.36
C ALA A 191 -2.07 -12.82 8.41
N THR A 192 -1.63 -11.68 8.95
CA THR A 192 -2.40 -10.91 9.95
C THR A 192 -3.71 -10.38 9.38
N GLY A 193 -3.74 -9.94 8.11
CA GLY A 193 -4.96 -9.56 7.41
C GLY A 193 -5.97 -10.70 7.36
N TRP A 194 -5.55 -11.88 6.88
CA TRP A 194 -6.42 -13.07 6.77
C TRP A 194 -6.96 -13.54 8.13
N VAL A 195 -6.12 -13.60 9.16
CA VAL A 195 -6.55 -14.02 10.50
C VAL A 195 -7.46 -12.97 11.13
N SER A 196 -7.15 -11.68 10.97
CA SER A 196 -7.92 -10.57 11.51
C SER A 196 -9.35 -10.54 10.96
N ASP A 197 -9.53 -10.82 9.67
CA ASP A 197 -10.86 -10.93 9.07
C ASP A 197 -11.64 -12.14 9.59
N ARG A 198 -10.97 -13.29 9.72
CA ARG A 198 -11.62 -14.52 10.21
C ARG A 198 -12.06 -14.40 11.66
N ARG A 199 -11.25 -13.74 12.51
CA ARG A 199 -11.54 -13.53 13.93
C ARG A 199 -12.40 -12.30 14.20
N ARG A 200 -12.56 -11.41 13.23
CA ARG A 200 -13.25 -10.09 13.37
C ARG A 200 -12.68 -9.22 14.50
N CYS A 201 -11.42 -9.43 14.89
CA CYS A 201 -10.76 -8.76 16.02
C CYS A 201 -9.67 -7.78 15.57
N ARG A 202 -10.02 -6.79 14.75
CA ARG A 202 -9.05 -5.90 14.09
C ARG A 202 -8.20 -5.07 15.05
N GLY A 203 -8.78 -4.60 16.16
CA GLY A 203 -8.07 -3.81 17.17
C GLY A 203 -6.93 -4.57 17.85
N ALA A 204 -7.08 -5.87 18.10
CA ALA A 204 -6.03 -6.70 18.71
C ALA A 204 -4.81 -6.84 17.80
N PHE A 205 -5.00 -6.93 16.48
CA PHE A 205 -3.90 -6.99 15.52
C PHE A 205 -3.17 -5.66 15.37
N ILE A 206 -3.88 -4.52 15.50
CA ILE A 206 -3.25 -3.19 15.55
C ILE A 206 -2.32 -3.11 16.76
N VAL A 207 -2.79 -3.53 17.93
CA VAL A 207 -1.97 -3.55 19.15
C VAL A 207 -0.79 -4.51 19.00
N LEU A 208 -1.00 -5.72 18.49
CA LEU A 208 0.06 -6.69 18.23
C LEU A 208 1.15 -6.11 17.31
N ASN A 209 0.76 -5.50 16.19
CA ASN A 209 1.71 -4.90 15.25
C ASN A 209 2.44 -3.70 15.87
N SER A 210 1.75 -2.88 16.68
CA SER A 210 2.39 -1.80 17.43
C SER A 210 3.41 -2.33 18.45
N LEU A 211 3.11 -3.44 19.13
CA LEU A 211 4.05 -4.08 20.06
C LEU A 211 5.31 -4.58 19.33
N LEU A 212 5.17 -5.12 18.11
CA LEU A 212 6.33 -5.49 17.29
C LEU A 212 7.23 -4.28 16.98
N CYS A 213 6.66 -3.11 16.70
CA CYS A 213 7.43 -1.87 16.54
C CYS A 213 8.09 -1.41 17.83
N VAL A 214 7.37 -1.46 18.95
CA VAL A 214 7.88 -1.08 20.28
C VAL A 214 9.06 -1.94 20.69
N VAL A 215 9.10 -3.21 20.29
CA VAL A 215 10.23 -4.11 20.54
C VAL A 215 11.32 -3.96 19.47
N GLY A 216 10.95 -3.86 18.19
CA GLY A 216 11.89 -3.83 17.06
C GLY A 216 12.75 -2.57 17.00
N LEU A 217 12.17 -1.40 17.30
CA LEU A 217 12.91 -0.12 17.25
C LEU A 217 14.03 -0.02 18.30
N PRO A 218 13.80 -0.35 19.59
CA PRO A 218 14.89 -0.42 20.58
C PRO A 218 15.95 -1.47 20.26
N LEU A 219 15.55 -2.65 19.74
CA LEU A 219 16.51 -3.67 19.31
C LEU A 219 17.41 -3.16 18.18
N LEU A 220 16.85 -2.40 17.24
CA LEU A 220 17.62 -1.77 16.17
C LEU A 220 18.57 -0.68 16.69
N GLY A 221 18.12 0.13 17.65
CA GLY A 221 18.82 1.31 18.15
C GLY A 221 19.89 1.01 19.20
N PHE A 222 19.61 0.11 20.15
CA PHE A 222 20.42 -0.08 21.36
C PHE A 222 21.07 -1.45 21.50
N ALA A 223 20.68 -2.45 20.71
CA ALA A 223 21.27 -3.77 20.84
C ALA A 223 22.69 -3.83 20.27
N GLU A 224 23.55 -4.60 20.93
CA GLU A 224 24.87 -4.95 20.43
C GLU A 224 24.78 -6.15 19.48
N GLY A 225 25.57 -6.11 18.41
CA GLY A 225 25.61 -7.18 17.40
C GLY A 225 24.70 -6.96 16.19
N THR A 226 25.28 -7.16 15.01
CA THR A 226 24.61 -6.95 13.71
C THR A 226 23.37 -7.82 13.53
N GLY A 227 23.38 -9.06 14.02
CA GLY A 227 22.25 -9.98 13.93
C GLY A 227 21.02 -9.53 14.73
N VAL A 228 21.21 -9.04 15.96
CA VAL A 228 20.11 -8.60 16.83
C VAL A 228 19.48 -7.31 16.29
N ARG A 229 20.31 -6.37 15.82
CA ARG A 229 19.84 -5.14 15.17
C ARG A 229 19.07 -5.44 13.88
N TYR A 230 19.53 -6.41 13.09
CA TYR A 230 18.83 -6.86 11.89
C TYR A 230 17.51 -7.55 12.20
N PHE A 231 17.44 -8.34 13.28
CA PHE A 231 16.17 -8.88 13.76
C PHE A 231 15.20 -7.77 14.20
N GLY A 232 15.72 -6.73 14.86
CA GLY A 232 14.96 -5.52 15.19
C GLY A 232 14.36 -4.82 13.95
N ILE A 233 15.12 -4.72 12.86
CA ILE A 233 14.63 -4.23 11.55
C ILE A 233 13.46 -5.07 11.06
N VAL A 234 13.59 -6.40 11.06
CA VAL A 234 12.52 -7.30 10.59
C VAL A 234 11.24 -7.10 11.39
N LEU A 235 11.35 -7.05 12.73
CA LEU A 235 10.20 -6.81 13.61
C LEU A 235 9.55 -5.44 13.37
N ALA A 236 10.36 -4.39 13.24
CA ALA A 236 9.88 -3.04 12.97
C ALA A 236 9.16 -2.95 11.61
N CYS A 237 9.71 -3.57 10.56
CA CYS A 237 9.07 -3.65 9.25
C CYS A 237 7.75 -4.43 9.31
N MET A 238 7.71 -5.59 9.99
CA MET A 238 6.48 -6.37 10.16
C MET A 238 5.39 -5.56 10.87
N GLY A 239 5.74 -4.90 11.98
CA GLY A 239 4.81 -4.08 12.75
C GLY A 239 4.32 -2.87 11.96
N SER A 240 5.22 -2.12 11.32
CA SER A 240 4.85 -0.88 10.63
C SER A 240 3.98 -1.18 9.41
N LYS A 241 4.40 -2.13 8.56
CA LYS A 241 3.72 -2.47 7.31
C LYS A 241 2.42 -3.24 7.54
N GLY A 242 2.36 -4.11 8.55
CA GLY A 242 1.13 -4.83 8.90
C GLY A 242 0.04 -3.91 9.46
N ASN A 243 0.42 -2.80 10.08
CA ASN A 243 -0.52 -1.87 10.70
C ASN A 243 -1.10 -0.85 9.71
N THR A 244 -0.45 -0.59 8.57
CA THR A 244 -0.98 0.26 7.50
C THR A 244 -2.37 -0.20 7.03
N PRO A 245 -2.58 -1.43 6.53
CA PRO A 245 -3.91 -1.88 6.11
C PRO A 245 -4.85 -2.14 7.30
N ALA A 246 -4.32 -2.55 8.46
CA ALA A 246 -5.14 -2.77 9.65
C ALA A 246 -5.79 -1.48 10.15
N SER A 247 -5.05 -0.38 10.18
CA SER A 247 -5.55 0.95 10.56
C SER A 247 -6.59 1.46 9.55
N MET A 248 -6.34 1.34 8.24
CA MET A 248 -7.31 1.71 7.20
C MET A 248 -8.61 0.92 7.32
N ALA A 249 -8.52 -0.41 7.48
CA ALA A 249 -9.69 -1.28 7.64
C ALA A 249 -10.45 -1.03 8.95
N TYR A 250 -9.76 -0.63 10.01
CA TYR A 250 -10.37 -0.28 11.30
C TYR A 250 -11.14 1.03 11.21
N THR A 251 -10.57 2.06 10.57
CA THR A 251 -11.24 3.34 10.31
C THR A 251 -12.50 3.13 9.45
N ALA A 252 -12.38 2.39 8.34
CA ALA A 252 -13.50 2.12 7.43
C ALA A 252 -14.69 1.39 8.09
N ASN A 253 -14.42 0.51 9.07
CA ASN A 253 -15.45 -0.25 9.78
C ASN A 253 -16.16 0.54 10.88
N ASN A 254 -15.44 1.42 11.58
CA ASN A 254 -16.01 2.21 12.66
C ASN A 254 -16.80 3.43 12.15
N ILE A 255 -16.56 3.82 10.90
CA ILE A 255 -17.28 4.91 10.23
C ILE A 255 -18.49 4.34 9.47
N ARG A 256 -19.66 4.42 10.12
CA ARG A 256 -20.92 3.80 9.62
C ARG A 256 -21.51 4.51 8.39
N SER A 257 -21.36 5.83 8.25
CA SER A 257 -21.94 6.59 7.12
C SER A 257 -21.09 6.46 5.84
N HIS A 258 -21.73 6.19 4.71
CA HIS A 258 -21.09 6.00 3.39
C HIS A 258 -20.25 7.23 2.97
N SER A 259 -20.80 8.43 3.12
CA SER A 259 -20.09 9.69 2.84
C SER A 259 -18.91 9.92 3.79
N LYS A 260 -19.05 9.53 5.07
CA LYS A 260 -17.94 9.60 6.05
C LYS A 260 -16.82 8.60 5.72
N ARG A 261 -17.17 7.43 5.16
CA ARG A 261 -16.22 6.38 4.80
C ARG A 261 -15.34 6.82 3.62
N LEU A 262 -15.95 7.39 2.58
CA LEU A 262 -15.24 8.01 1.45
C LEU A 262 -14.31 9.13 1.92
N ALA A 263 -14.81 10.07 2.73
CA ALA A 263 -13.99 11.15 3.28
C ALA A 263 -12.81 10.64 4.13
N SER A 264 -13.00 9.60 4.93
CA SER A 264 -11.92 9.02 5.75
C SER A 264 -10.82 8.34 4.95
N VAL A 265 -11.13 7.79 3.78
CA VAL A 265 -10.14 7.20 2.87
C VAL A 265 -9.40 8.28 2.07
N THR A 266 -9.99 9.47 1.91
CA THR A 266 -9.34 10.60 1.21
C THR A 266 -8.54 11.51 2.15
N THR A 267 -8.86 11.50 3.45
CA THR A 267 -8.17 12.31 4.49
C THR A 267 -6.95 11.60 5.08
N VAL A 268 -6.85 10.29 4.85
CA VAL A 268 -5.72 9.43 5.18
C VAL A 268 -4.78 9.36 3.98
#